data_AF-A0A9J5YCH8-F1
#
_entry.id   AF-A0A9J5YCH8-F1
#
_cell.length_a   1.000
_cell.length_b   1.000
_cell.length_c   1.000
_cell.angle_alpha   90.00
_cell.angle_beta   90.00
_cell.angle_gamma   90.00
#
_symmetry.space_group_name_H-M   'P 1'
#
loop_
_entity.id
_entity.type
_entity.pdbx_description
1 polymer ?
#
loop_
_entity_poly.entity_id
_entity_poly.type
_entity_poly.pdbx_seq_one_letter_code
_entity_poly.pdbx_strand_id
1 'polypeptide(L)'
;MWRDPGAPADSFYQVRPECTSVPKTRFRIKAGKTLSARKWRAAFTSEGYLDIGKTLSQIYRGGIHPSIRGEVWVFLWGCYDPKSTVEEREHI
;
A
#
# COMPACT_ATOMS: atom_id res chain seq x y z
N MET A 1 -23.57 -10.39 -10.22
CA MET A 1 -22.40 -9.68 -9.62
C MET A 1 -21.17 -10.55 -9.79
N TRP A 2 -20.27 -10.23 -10.72
CA TRP A 2 -19.03 -10.98 -10.89
C TRP A 2 -18.09 -10.67 -9.71
N ARG A 3 -17.62 -11.69 -8.98
CA ARG A 3 -16.58 -11.51 -7.97
C ARG A 3 -15.26 -11.34 -8.69
N ASP A 4 -14.63 -10.17 -8.55
CA ASP A 4 -13.25 -9.95 -8.99
C ASP A 4 -12.33 -10.97 -8.26
N PRO A 5 -11.71 -11.93 -9.00
CA PRO A 5 -10.80 -12.91 -8.39
C PRO A 5 -9.51 -12.24 -7.88
N GLY A 6 -9.26 -11.00 -8.29
CA GLY A 6 -8.07 -10.21 -8.00
C GLY A 6 -6.83 -10.74 -8.71
N ALA A 7 -5.77 -9.93 -8.79
CA ALA A 7 -4.48 -10.33 -9.33
C ALA A 7 -3.57 -10.90 -8.23
N PRO A 8 -2.74 -11.93 -8.53
CA PRO A 8 -1.71 -12.37 -7.60
C PRO A 8 -0.65 -11.28 -7.42
N ALA A 9 -0.30 -10.99 -6.16
CA ALA A 9 0.77 -10.05 -5.86
C ALA A 9 2.17 -10.60 -6.17
N ASP A 10 2.30 -11.91 -6.38
CA ASP A 10 3.58 -12.58 -6.71
C ASP A 10 4.25 -12.00 -7.96
N SER A 11 3.47 -11.41 -8.88
CA SER A 11 4.00 -10.72 -10.06
C SER A 11 4.85 -9.48 -9.74
N PHE A 12 4.68 -8.88 -8.55
CA PHE A 12 5.41 -7.70 -8.10
C PHE A 12 6.66 -8.03 -7.28
N TYR A 13 6.77 -9.27 -6.79
CA TYR A 13 7.90 -9.71 -5.97
C TYR A 13 8.64 -10.79 -6.72
N GLN A 14 9.72 -10.39 -7.41
CA GLN A 14 10.56 -11.36 -8.11
C GLN A 14 11.15 -12.35 -7.11
N VAL A 15 10.85 -13.62 -7.35
CA VAL A 15 11.47 -14.73 -6.63
C VAL A 15 12.88 -14.92 -7.18
N ARG A 16 13.85 -15.07 -6.28
CA ARG A 16 15.23 -15.37 -6.66
C ARG A 16 15.27 -16.72 -7.41
N PRO A 17 16.00 -16.86 -8.52
CA PRO A 17 16.00 -18.07 -9.34
C PRO A 17 16.30 -19.37 -8.58
N GLU A 18 17.14 -19.30 -7.55
CA GLU A 18 17.51 -20.42 -6.69
C GLU A 18 16.37 -20.89 -5.76
N CYS A 19 15.33 -20.09 -5.58
CA CYS A 19 14.18 -20.41 -4.72
C CYS A 19 13.07 -21.07 -5.56
N THR A 20 13.16 -22.39 -5.77
CA THR A 20 12.21 -23.15 -6.60
C THR A 20 10.92 -23.57 -5.89
N SER A 21 10.91 -23.59 -4.55
CA SER A 21 9.79 -24.09 -3.74
C SER A 21 9.04 -22.96 -2.99
N VAL A 22 8.94 -21.77 -3.58
CA VAL A 22 8.28 -20.62 -2.92
C VAL A 22 6.75 -20.81 -2.87
N PRO A 23 6.13 -20.72 -1.69
CA PRO A 23 4.67 -20.77 -1.57
C PRO A 23 4.01 -19.63 -2.36
N LYS A 24 2.94 -19.94 -3.09
CA LYS A 24 2.12 -18.91 -3.77
C LYS A 24 1.40 -18.05 -2.73
N THR A 25 1.37 -16.74 -2.94
CA THR A 25 0.66 -15.86 -2.01
C THR A 25 -0.85 -16.08 -2.06
N ARG A 26 -1.48 -16.09 -0.89
CA ARG A 26 -2.94 -16.09 -0.77
C ARG A 26 -3.55 -14.69 -0.94
N PHE A 27 -2.72 -13.65 -0.85
CA PHE A 27 -3.18 -12.27 -1.03
C PHE A 27 -3.54 -12.01 -2.49
N ARG A 28 -4.71 -11.40 -2.71
CA ARG A 28 -5.21 -11.04 -4.04
C ARG A 28 -5.45 -9.55 -4.09
N ILE A 29 -4.82 -8.89 -5.05
CA ILE A 29 -5.04 -7.47 -5.35
C ILE A 29 -6.42 -7.34 -5.98
N LYS A 30 -7.36 -6.72 -5.30
CA LYS A 30 -8.75 -6.60 -5.75
C LYS A 30 -9.14 -5.16 -5.99
N ALA A 31 -9.73 -4.89 -7.16
CA ALA A 31 -10.20 -3.56 -7.50
C ALA A 31 -11.24 -3.08 -6.47
N GLY A 32 -11.13 -1.82 -6.05
CA GLY A 32 -12.02 -1.23 -5.05
C GLY A 32 -11.79 -1.68 -3.60
N LYS A 33 -11.09 -2.79 -3.35
CA LYS A 33 -10.78 -3.29 -1.99
C LYS A 33 -9.35 -2.99 -1.56
N THR A 34 -8.36 -3.35 -2.37
CA THR A 34 -6.94 -3.09 -2.06
C THR A 34 -6.64 -1.59 -2.19
N LEU A 35 -5.85 -1.04 -1.26
CA LEU A 35 -5.42 0.35 -1.32
C LEU A 35 -4.57 0.56 -2.58
N SER A 36 -5.13 1.26 -3.57
CA SER A 36 -4.47 1.55 -4.84
C SER A 36 -3.66 2.85 -4.77
N ALA A 37 -2.71 3.03 -5.68
CA ALA A 37 -1.93 4.27 -5.79
C ALA A 37 -2.81 5.52 -5.90
N ARG A 38 -3.93 5.42 -6.65
CA ARG A 38 -4.89 6.52 -6.78
C ARG A 38 -5.54 6.87 -5.44
N LYS A 39 -5.98 5.86 -4.67
CA LYS A 39 -6.61 6.08 -3.36
C LYS A 39 -5.60 6.59 -2.33
N TRP A 40 -4.37 6.09 -2.40
CA TRP A 40 -3.26 6.55 -1.56
C TRP A 40 -2.97 8.03 -1.76
N ARG A 41 -2.75 8.47 -3.01
CA ARG A 41 -2.53 9.91 -3.30
C ARG A 41 -3.71 10.78 -2.86
N ALA A 42 -4.93 10.30 -3.01
CA ALA A 42 -6.13 11.00 -2.57
C ALA A 42 -6.37 10.99 -1.05
N ALA A 43 -5.55 10.28 -0.27
CA ALA A 43 -5.62 10.27 1.19
C ALA A 43 -4.88 11.46 1.83
N PHE A 44 -4.11 12.21 1.04
CA PHE A 44 -3.36 13.37 1.48
C PHE A 44 -4.13 14.67 1.23
N THR A 45 -3.91 15.66 2.09
CA THR A 45 -4.27 17.06 1.80
C THR A 45 -3.30 17.67 0.79
N SER A 46 -3.59 18.87 0.30
CA SER A 46 -2.67 19.63 -0.56
C SER A 46 -1.34 19.94 0.10
N GLU A 47 -1.31 20.11 1.42
CA GLU A 47 -0.11 20.34 2.23
C GLU A 47 0.63 19.03 2.55
N GLY A 48 0.03 17.87 2.28
CA GLY A 48 0.65 16.57 2.51
C GLY A 48 0.32 15.89 3.84
N TYR A 49 -0.69 16.35 4.60
CA TYR A 49 -1.17 15.62 5.77
C TYR A 49 -1.95 14.37 5.34
N LEU A 50 -1.69 13.25 5.99
CA LEU A 50 -2.35 11.98 5.72
C LEU A 50 -3.56 11.76 6.63
N ASP A 51 -4.72 11.44 6.05
CA ASP A 51 -5.84 10.84 6.81
C ASP A 51 -5.51 9.37 7.16
N ILE A 52 -4.70 9.21 8.21
CA ILE A 52 -4.17 7.91 8.63
C ILE A 52 -5.28 6.98 9.13
N GLY A 53 -6.31 7.49 9.80
CA GLY A 53 -7.39 6.67 10.34
C GLY A 53 -8.18 5.95 9.25
N LYS A 54 -8.58 6.70 8.22
CA LYS A 54 -9.26 6.13 7.05
C LYS A 54 -8.35 5.19 6.26
N THR A 55 -7.08 5.56 6.12
CA THR A 55 -6.08 4.76 5.38
C THR A 55 -5.83 3.42 6.08
N LEU A 56 -5.60 3.41 7.39
CA LEU A 56 -5.45 2.18 8.20
C LEU A 56 -6.67 1.27 8.07
N SER A 57 -7.87 1.85 8.10
CA SER A 57 -9.12 1.13 7.89
C SER A 57 -9.20 0.41 6.53
N GLN A 58 -8.63 0.99 5.47
CA GLN A 58 -8.56 0.37 4.14
C GLN A 58 -7.47 -0.71 4.08
N ILE A 59 -6.30 -0.42 4.64
CA ILE A 59 -5.16 -1.34 4.71
C ILE A 59 -5.55 -2.61 5.46
N TYR A 60 -6.18 -2.47 6.63
CA TYR A 60 -6.60 -3.60 7.46
C TYR A 60 -7.58 -4.53 6.72
N ARG A 61 -8.52 -3.97 5.94
CA ARG A 61 -9.56 -4.76 5.26
C ARG A 61 -9.13 -5.31 3.90
N GLY A 62 -8.26 -4.59 3.18
CA GLY A 62 -7.98 -4.84 1.76
C GLY A 62 -6.51 -5.01 1.40
N GLY A 63 -5.61 -4.75 2.34
CA GLY A 63 -4.17 -4.72 2.11
C GLY A 63 -3.71 -3.54 1.24
N ILE A 64 -2.40 -3.53 0.98
CA ILE A 64 -1.71 -2.48 0.21
C ILE A 64 -1.33 -3.01 -1.16
N HIS A 65 -1.56 -2.23 -2.21
CA HIS A 65 -1.09 -2.58 -3.54
C HIS A 65 0.45 -2.59 -3.57
N PRO A 66 1.11 -3.65 -4.07
CA PRO A 66 2.57 -3.76 -4.04
C PRO A 66 3.34 -2.55 -4.58
N SER A 67 2.82 -1.90 -5.62
CA SER A 67 3.46 -0.73 -6.26
C SER A 67 3.59 0.50 -5.36
N ILE A 68 2.88 0.57 -4.23
CA ILE A 68 2.96 1.70 -3.27
C ILE A 68 3.37 1.22 -1.87
N ARG A 69 3.77 -0.04 -1.71
CA ARG A 69 4.07 -0.60 -0.38
C ARG A 69 5.19 0.19 0.30
N GLY A 70 6.22 0.59 -0.45
CA GLY A 70 7.32 1.40 0.06
C GLY A 70 6.84 2.71 0.66
N GLU A 71 6.11 3.52 -0.11
CA GLU A 71 5.56 4.81 0.33
C GLU A 71 4.69 4.68 1.58
N VAL A 72 3.80 3.68 1.62
CA VAL A 72 2.88 3.47 2.75
C VAL A 72 3.63 3.04 4.01
N TRP A 73 4.66 2.20 3.88
CA TRP A 73 5.40 1.66 5.02
C TRP A 73 6.12 2.73 5.83
N VAL A 74 6.62 3.80 5.21
CA VAL A 74 7.29 4.90 5.93
C VAL A 74 6.35 5.53 6.97
N PHE A 75 5.05 5.64 6.67
CA PHE A 75 4.04 6.10 7.64
C PHE A 75 3.67 5.03 8.67
N LEU A 76 3.54 3.76 8.27
CA LEU A 76 3.19 2.68 9.19
C LEU A 76 4.30 2.38 10.22
N TRP A 77 5.56 2.65 9.86
CA TRP A 77 6.69 2.56 10.76
C TRP A 77 6.92 3.81 11.60
N GLY A 78 6.11 4.87 11.39
CA GLY A 78 6.23 6.12 12.13
C GLY A 78 7.47 6.93 11.77
N CYS A 79 8.16 6.61 10.67
CA CYS A 79 9.26 7.44 10.15
C CYS A 79 8.72 8.80 9.71
N TYR A 80 7.49 8.85 9.20
CA TYR A 80 6.77 10.08 8.91
C TYR A 80 5.54 10.23 9.79
N ASP A 81 5.40 11.39 10.43
CA ASP A 81 4.17 11.75 11.14
C ASP A 81 3.05 11.99 10.11
N PRO A 82 1.86 11.38 10.25
CA PRO A 82 0.71 11.69 9.40
C PRO A 82 0.31 13.17 9.35
N LYS A 83 0.72 13.97 10.35
CA LYS A 83 0.52 15.42 10.44
C LYS A 83 1.71 16.24 9.94
N SER A 84 2.72 15.60 9.35
CA SER A 84 3.79 16.32 8.65
C SER A 84 3.35 16.80 7.26
N THR A 85 3.90 17.92 6.81
CA THR A 85 3.77 18.39 5.42
C THR A 85 4.71 17.64 4.48
N VAL A 86 4.62 17.90 3.18
CA VAL A 86 5.61 17.37 2.21
C VAL A 86 7.00 17.94 2.52
N GLU A 87 7.09 19.25 2.71
CA GLU A 87 8.34 19.97 2.94
C GLU A 87 9.04 19.49 4.21
N GLU A 88 8.29 19.29 5.30
CA GLU A 88 8.85 18.77 6.56
C GLU A 88 9.47 17.39 6.39
N ARG A 89 8.90 16.54 5.53
CA ARG A 89 9.42 15.19 5.26
C ARG A 89 10.64 15.16 4.34
N GLU A 90 10.85 16.19 3.52
CA GLU A 90 12.05 16.32 2.68
C GLU A 90 13.30 16.64 3.50
N HIS A 91 13.13 17.06 4.76
CA HIS A 91 14.20 17.41 5.69
C HIS A 91 14.53 16.32 6.73
N ILE A 92 13.95 15.12 6.61
CA ILE A 92 14.22 13.94 7.45
C ILE A 92 15.30 13.06 6.82
#